data_AF-A0A7X7SL47-F1
#
_entry.id   AF-A0A7X7SL47-F1
#
_cell.length_a   1.000
_cell.length_b   1.000
_cell.length_c   1.000
_cell.angle_alpha   90.00
_cell.angle_beta   90.00
_cell.angle_gamma   90.00
#
_symmetry.space_group_name_H-M   'P 1'
#
loop_
_entity.id
_entity.type
_entity.pdbx_description
1 polymer ?
#
loop_
_entity_poly.entity_id
_entity_poly.type
_entity_poly.pdbx_seq_one_letter_code
_entity_poly.pdbx_strand_id
1 'polypeptide(L)'
;MILISSLTTHAAWVLTVAFVISLVYELYRATWKAGTSRHDTMRAFVMQGIALYGTAGVVITLLFRRAAGSELLALGFAVLMILISIFYYNPKVLLERRPQTVDWVEDLVFTGLLFVAAAQLAYSVSAA
;
A
#
# COMPACT_ATOMS: atom_id res chain seq x y z
N MET A 1 13.85 -23.32 5.30
CA MET A 1 13.63 -23.01 3.88
C MET A 1 12.16 -22.96 3.46
N ILE A 2 11.33 -23.97 3.78
CA ILE A 2 9.89 -23.99 3.40
C ILE A 2 9.09 -22.86 4.08
N LEU A 3 9.29 -22.62 5.38
CA LEU A 3 8.58 -21.58 6.13
C LEU A 3 8.84 -20.16 5.58
N ILE A 4 10.10 -19.81 5.32
CA ILE A 4 10.50 -18.50 4.75
C ILE A 4 9.82 -18.29 3.40
N SER A 5 9.87 -19.31 2.53
CA SER A 5 9.23 -19.24 1.20
C SER A 5 7.71 -19.03 1.27
N SER A 6 7.06 -19.51 2.34
CA SER A 6 5.63 -19.29 2.57
C SER A 6 5.34 -17.86 3.07
N LEU A 7 6.20 -17.30 3.94
CA LEU A 7 6.06 -15.92 4.44
C LEU A 7 6.19 -14.89 3.32
N THR A 8 7.18 -15.03 2.44
CA THR A 8 7.38 -14.13 1.29
C THR A 8 6.17 -14.16 0.35
N THR A 9 5.62 -15.35 0.13
CA THR A 9 4.43 -15.53 -0.73
C THR A 9 3.18 -14.92 -0.08
N HIS A 10 2.98 -15.11 1.22
CA HIS A 10 1.89 -14.47 1.95
C HIS A 10 2.03 -12.95 1.95
N ALA A 11 3.22 -12.41 2.19
CA ALA A 11 3.46 -10.97 2.15
C ALA A 11 3.13 -10.37 0.78
N ALA A 12 3.51 -11.05 -0.32
CA ALA A 12 3.16 -10.62 -1.67
C ALA A 12 1.63 -10.56 -1.88
N TRP A 13 0.89 -11.55 -1.39
CA TRP A 13 -0.58 -11.54 -1.43
C TRP A 13 -1.19 -10.46 -0.55
N VAL A 14 -0.68 -10.25 0.67
CA VAL A 14 -1.16 -9.18 1.57
C VAL A 14 -0.95 -7.80 0.92
N LEU A 15 0.22 -7.55 0.34
CA LEU A 15 0.48 -6.32 -0.42
C LEU A 15 -0.46 -6.19 -1.62
N THR A 16 -0.69 -7.28 -2.36
CA THR A 16 -1.63 -7.28 -3.49
C THR A 16 -3.03 -6.84 -3.04
N VAL A 17 -3.55 -7.44 -1.96
CA VAL A 17 -4.86 -7.09 -1.41
C VAL A 17 -4.89 -5.63 -0.96
N ALA A 18 -3.88 -5.17 -0.21
CA ALA A 18 -3.80 -3.80 0.27
C ALA A 18 -3.85 -2.79 -0.89
N PHE A 19 -3.01 -2.99 -1.91
CA PHE A 19 -2.94 -2.06 -3.04
C PHE A 19 -4.13 -2.14 -3.98
N VAL A 20 -4.79 -3.30 -4.10
CA VAL A 20 -6.06 -3.41 -4.85
C VAL A 20 -7.18 -2.66 -4.13
N ILE A 21 -7.31 -2.81 -2.81
CA ILE A 21 -8.30 -2.06 -2.02
C ILE A 21 -8.07 -0.57 -2.18
N SER A 22 -6.82 -0.11 -1.98
CA SER A 22 -6.46 1.29 -2.14
C SER A 22 -6.72 1.82 -3.55
N LEU A 23 -6.38 1.05 -4.59
CA LEU A 23 -6.63 1.43 -5.98
C LEU A 23 -8.12 1.63 -6.26
N VAL A 24 -8.95 0.68 -5.82
CA VAL A 24 -10.41 0.76 -5.99
C VAL A 24 -10.97 1.96 -5.23
N TYR A 25 -10.47 2.21 -4.02
CA TYR A 25 -10.88 3.37 -3.22
C TYR A 25 -10.48 4.70 -3.86
N GLU A 26 -9.25 4.83 -4.36
CA GLU A 26 -8.82 6.06 -5.07
C GLU A 26 -9.61 6.27 -6.36
N LEU A 27 -9.95 5.22 -7.10
CA LEU A 27 -10.83 5.31 -8.26
C LEU A 27 -12.25 5.76 -7.86
N TYR A 28 -12.80 5.22 -6.76
CA TYR A 28 -14.07 5.68 -6.20
C TYR A 28 -14.01 7.17 -5.82
N ARG A 29 -12.96 7.63 -5.13
CA ARG A 29 -12.78 9.04 -4.76
C ARG A 29 -12.65 9.94 -5.98
N ALA A 30 -11.83 9.54 -6.96
CA ALA A 30 -11.57 10.30 -8.18
C ALA A 30 -12.79 10.44 -9.10
N THR A 31 -13.77 9.54 -8.98
CA THR A 31 -15.00 9.54 -9.81
C THR A 31 -16.21 10.05 -9.03
N TRP A 32 -16.58 9.39 -7.94
CA TRP A 32 -17.81 9.66 -7.20
C TRP A 32 -17.70 10.83 -6.22
N LYS A 33 -16.50 11.10 -5.69
CA LYS A 33 -16.23 12.24 -4.81
C LYS A 33 -15.51 13.39 -5.51
N ALA A 34 -15.49 13.36 -6.85
CA ALA A 34 -14.78 14.35 -7.65
C ALA A 34 -15.15 15.79 -7.26
N GLY A 35 -14.13 16.61 -6.99
CA GLY A 35 -14.32 18.02 -6.61
C GLY A 35 -14.60 18.28 -5.12
N THR A 36 -14.69 17.25 -4.28
CA THR A 36 -14.82 17.42 -2.82
C THR A 36 -13.54 18.02 -2.21
N SER A 37 -12.38 17.60 -2.71
CA SER A 37 -11.08 18.17 -2.37
C SER A 37 -10.18 18.24 -3.61
N ARG A 38 -9.04 18.94 -3.48
CA ARG A 38 -8.00 18.99 -4.53
C ARG A 38 -7.44 17.61 -4.91
N HIS A 39 -7.58 16.63 -4.03
CA HIS A 39 -7.08 15.26 -4.21
C HIS A 39 -8.08 14.36 -4.92
N ASP A 40 -9.36 14.74 -4.96
CA ASP A 40 -10.43 13.95 -5.56
C ASP A 40 -10.61 14.33 -7.02
N THR A 41 -9.58 14.06 -7.85
CA THR A 41 -9.66 14.29 -9.29
C THR A 41 -8.94 13.19 -10.05
N MET A 42 -9.43 12.89 -11.25
CA MET A 42 -8.76 11.94 -12.15
C MET A 42 -7.33 12.39 -12.49
N ARG A 43 -7.10 13.70 -12.58
CA ARG A 43 -5.75 14.25 -12.79
C ARG A 43 -4.82 13.95 -11.62
N ALA A 44 -5.26 14.13 -10.38
CA ALA A 44 -4.47 13.81 -9.20
C ALA A 44 -4.18 12.31 -9.13
N PHE A 45 -5.18 11.46 -9.39
CA PHE A 45 -5.02 10.02 -9.48
C PHE A 45 -3.99 9.60 -10.54
N VAL A 46 -4.05 10.18 -11.74
CA VAL A 46 -3.10 9.86 -12.81
C VAL A 46 -1.68 10.32 -12.47
N MET A 47 -1.52 11.55 -11.97
CA MET A 47 -0.19 12.12 -11.71
C MET A 47 0.51 11.50 -10.50
N GLN A 48 -0.24 11.13 -9.45
CA GLN A 48 0.33 10.63 -8.20
C GLN A 48 0.10 9.12 -8.02
N GLY A 49 -1.10 8.64 -8.35
CA GLY A 49 -1.50 7.25 -8.18
C GLY A 49 -0.78 6.29 -9.13
N ILE A 50 -0.60 6.64 -10.41
CA ILE A 50 0.06 5.72 -11.37
C ILE A 50 1.48 5.37 -10.93
N ALA A 51 2.24 6.35 -10.45
CA ALA A 51 3.59 6.12 -9.95
C ALA A 51 3.58 5.19 -8.73
N LEU A 52 2.66 5.42 -7.78
CA LEU A 52 2.51 4.58 -6.58
C LEU A 52 2.12 3.14 -6.94
N TYR A 53 1.02 2.95 -7.67
CA TYR A 53 0.50 1.61 -8.00
C TYR A 53 1.41 0.87 -8.98
N GLY A 54 2.05 1.59 -9.91
CA GLY A 54 3.07 1.01 -10.79
C GLY A 54 4.27 0.51 -9.99
N THR A 55 4.77 1.32 -9.05
CA THR A 55 5.88 0.92 -8.15
C THR A 55 5.48 -0.28 -7.31
N ALA A 56 4.30 -0.25 -6.68
CA ALA A 56 3.78 -1.36 -5.89
C ALA A 56 3.68 -2.66 -6.73
N GLY A 57 3.17 -2.57 -7.96
CA GLY A 57 3.08 -3.69 -8.89
C GLY A 57 4.45 -4.31 -9.22
N VAL A 58 5.49 -3.47 -9.41
CA VAL A 58 6.86 -3.95 -9.60
C VAL A 58 7.36 -4.68 -8.36
N VAL A 59 7.23 -4.09 -7.17
CA VAL A 59 7.66 -4.72 -5.90
C VAL A 59 6.99 -6.07 -5.68
N ILE A 60 5.66 -6.13 -5.85
CA ILE A 60 4.88 -7.36 -5.70
C ILE A 60 5.32 -8.42 -6.72
N THR A 61 5.56 -8.02 -7.98
CA THR A 61 6.05 -8.94 -9.02
C THR A 61 7.42 -9.52 -8.67
N LEU A 62 8.33 -8.70 -8.13
CA LEU A 62 9.65 -9.15 -7.70
C LEU A 62 9.56 -10.17 -6.55
N LEU A 63 8.64 -9.97 -5.60
CA LEU A 63 8.39 -10.93 -4.52
C LEU A 63 7.88 -12.27 -5.06
N PHE A 64 6.90 -12.26 -5.97
CA PHE A 64 6.40 -13.50 -6.58
C PHE A 64 7.47 -14.23 -7.40
N ARG A 65 8.36 -13.49 -8.05
CA ARG A 65 9.51 -14.05 -8.79
C ARG A 65 10.68 -14.47 -7.89
N ARG A 66 10.62 -14.16 -6.60
CA ARG A 66 11.70 -14.41 -5.62
C ARG A 66 13.04 -13.85 -6.10
N ALA A 67 13.00 -12.65 -6.68
CA ALA A 67 14.22 -11.98 -7.12
C ALA A 67 15.14 -11.71 -5.92
N ALA A 68 16.46 -11.79 -6.12
CA ALA A 68 17.43 -11.53 -5.06
C ALA A 68 17.22 -10.13 -4.45
N GLY A 69 17.18 -10.06 -3.12
CA GLY A 69 16.97 -8.79 -2.39
C GLY A 69 15.53 -8.24 -2.42
N SER A 70 14.58 -8.92 -3.07
CA SER A 70 13.19 -8.46 -3.17
C SER A 70 12.50 -8.30 -1.82
N GLU A 71 12.82 -9.15 -0.84
CA GLU A 71 12.23 -9.10 0.50
C GLU A 71 12.64 -7.84 1.26
N LEU A 72 13.92 -7.47 1.21
CA LEU A 72 14.42 -6.25 1.84
C LEU A 72 13.86 -4.99 1.15
N LEU A 73 13.79 -5.02 -0.19
CA LEU A 73 13.19 -3.93 -0.97
C LEU A 73 11.71 -3.74 -0.64
N ALA A 74 10.95 -4.84 -0.57
CA ALA A 74 9.54 -4.81 -0.21
C ALA A 74 9.32 -4.39 1.25
N LEU A 75 10.20 -4.81 2.17
CA LEU A 75 10.15 -4.37 3.56
C LEU A 75 10.34 -2.86 3.65
N GLY A 76 11.38 -2.33 2.99
CA GLY A 76 11.62 -0.90 2.92
C GLY A 76 10.44 -0.13 2.31
N PHE A 77 9.85 -0.67 1.24
CA PHE A 77 8.65 -0.11 0.63
C PHE A 77 7.45 -0.10 1.59
N ALA A 78 7.14 -1.21 2.26
CA ALA A 78 6.04 -1.31 3.20
C ALA A 78 6.22 -0.35 4.38
N VAL A 79 7.42 -0.27 4.96
CA VAL A 79 7.75 0.67 6.04
C VAL A 79 7.60 2.12 5.57
N LEU A 80 8.10 2.46 4.38
CA LEU A 80 7.93 3.79 3.82
C LEU A 80 6.45 4.16 3.66
N MET A 81 5.63 3.22 3.16
CA MET A 81 4.19 3.46 3.00
C MET A 81 3.47 3.62 4.35
N ILE A 82 3.86 2.86 5.38
CA ILE A 82 3.36 3.05 6.76
C ILE A 82 3.70 4.46 7.26
N LEU A 83 4.95 4.91 7.08
CA LEU A 83 5.38 6.24 7.49
C LEU A 83 4.60 7.34 6.75
N ILE A 84 4.43 7.20 5.43
CA ILE A 84 3.62 8.13 4.63
C ILE A 84 2.17 8.13 5.12
N SER A 85 1.59 6.96 5.40
CA SER A 85 0.23 6.85 5.94
C SER A 85 0.08 7.64 7.24
N ILE A 86 0.92 7.33 8.24
CA ILE A 86 0.80 7.88 9.60
C ILE A 86 1.13 9.37 9.66
N PHE A 87 2.22 9.79 9.03
CA PHE A 87 2.76 11.14 9.22
C PHE A 87 2.31 12.15 8.17
N TYR A 88 1.78 11.70 7.03
CA TYR A 88 1.39 12.60 5.95
C TYR A 88 -0.06 12.38 5.49
N TYR A 89 -0.44 11.16 5.12
CA TYR A 89 -1.77 10.92 4.56
C TYR A 89 -2.87 11.16 5.60
N ASN A 90 -2.80 10.48 6.75
CA ASN A 90 -3.78 10.61 7.83
C ASN A 90 -3.96 12.05 8.35
N PRO A 91 -2.90 12.73 8.82
CA PRO A 91 -3.06 14.04 9.45
C PRO A 91 -3.30 15.18 8.44
N LYS A 92 -3.06 14.97 7.14
CA LYS A 92 -3.15 16.04 6.13
C LYS A 92 -4.11 15.71 5.01
N VAL A 93 -3.83 14.68 4.21
CA VAL A 93 -4.62 14.37 3.02
C VAL A 93 -6.03 13.91 3.40
N LEU A 94 -6.15 13.00 4.36
CA LEU A 94 -7.43 12.45 4.80
C LEU A 94 -8.34 13.54 5.41
N LEU A 95 -7.77 14.43 6.23
CA LEU A 95 -8.53 15.56 6.80
C LEU A 95 -8.97 16.59 5.73
N GLU A 96 -8.08 16.92 4.77
CA GLU A 96 -8.43 17.80 3.64
C GLU A 96 -9.54 17.20 2.76
N ARG A 97 -9.63 15.86 2.71
CA ARG A 97 -10.65 15.10 1.98
C ARG A 97 -12.03 15.09 2.63
N ARG A 98 -12.19 15.71 3.81
CA ARG A 98 -13.43 15.72 4.62
C ARG A 98 -13.97 14.30 4.83
N PRO A 99 -13.27 13.49 5.64
CA PRO A 99 -13.41 12.05 5.62
C PRO A 99 -14.76 11.61 6.20
N GLN A 100 -15.35 10.60 5.58
CA GLN A 100 -16.49 9.84 6.07
C GLN A 100 -15.99 8.52 6.67
N THR A 101 -16.88 7.73 7.26
CA THR A 101 -16.53 6.46 7.91
C THR A 101 -15.79 5.49 6.97
N VAL A 102 -16.18 5.44 5.69
CA VAL A 102 -15.51 4.59 4.69
C VAL A 102 -14.04 4.97 4.50
N ASP A 103 -13.72 6.27 4.51
CA ASP A 103 -12.35 6.75 4.30
C ASP A 103 -11.45 6.35 5.48
N TRP A 104 -11.98 6.38 6.72
CA TRP A 104 -11.27 5.89 7.90
C TRP A 104 -11.08 4.37 7.91
N VAL A 105 -12.11 3.62 7.51
CA VAL A 105 -12.01 2.16 7.43
C VAL A 105 -10.98 1.75 6.40
N GLU A 106 -10.98 2.38 5.22
CA GLU A 106 -10.00 2.10 4.18
C GLU A 106 -8.58 2.38 4.65
N ASP A 107 -8.32 3.54 5.26
CA ASP A 107 -7.00 3.92 5.76
C ASP A 107 -6.48 2.91 6.82
N LEU A 108 -7.34 2.54 7.77
CA LEU A 108 -6.98 1.58 8.82
C LEU A 108 -6.72 0.17 8.25
N VAL A 109 -7.54 -0.28 7.31
CA VAL A 109 -7.37 -1.59 6.66
C VAL A 109 -6.10 -1.61 5.82
N PHE A 110 -5.89 -0.59 4.99
CA PHE A 110 -4.70 -0.47 4.15
C PHE A 110 -3.44 -0.44 5.01
N THR A 111 -3.39 0.45 6.00
CA THR A 111 -2.22 0.60 6.88
C THR A 111 -2.00 -0.65 7.73
N GLY A 112 -3.07 -1.27 8.24
CA GLY A 112 -2.99 -2.52 8.98
C GLY A 112 -2.40 -3.67 8.15
N LEU A 113 -2.83 -3.80 6.88
CA LEU A 113 -2.27 -4.80 5.97
C LEU A 113 -0.79 -4.52 5.65
N LEU A 114 -0.37 -3.26 5.55
CA LEU A 114 1.05 -2.92 5.40
C LEU A 114 1.87 -3.37 6.61
N PHE A 115 1.37 -3.20 7.85
CA PHE A 115 2.04 -3.71 9.05
C PHE A 115 2.16 -5.24 9.02
N VAL A 116 1.10 -5.95 8.60
CA VAL A 116 1.14 -7.42 8.46
C VAL A 116 2.20 -7.84 7.46
N ALA A 117 2.23 -7.22 6.27
CA ALA A 117 3.23 -7.51 5.26
C ALA A 117 4.65 -7.19 5.74
N ALA A 118 4.85 -6.02 6.37
CA ALA A 118 6.14 -5.61 6.92
C ALA A 118 6.63 -6.60 8.00
N ALA A 119 5.76 -7.07 8.89
CA ALA A 119 6.11 -8.08 9.88
C ALA A 119 6.55 -9.39 9.21
N GLN A 120 5.78 -9.90 8.26
CA GLN A 120 6.12 -11.12 7.51
C GLN A 120 7.48 -10.99 6.80
N LEU A 121 7.73 -9.86 6.14
CA LEU A 121 8.99 -9.58 5.44
C LEU A 121 10.16 -9.39 6.40
N ALA A 122 9.96 -8.72 7.53
CA ALA A 122 10.99 -8.56 8.56
C ALA A 122 11.43 -9.91 9.13
N TYR A 123 10.47 -10.81 9.43
CA TYR A 123 10.78 -12.18 9.83
C TYR A 123 11.54 -12.93 8.74
N SER A 124 11.08 -12.82 7.49
CA SER A 124 11.73 -13.47 6.34
C SER A 124 13.20 -13.04 6.18
N VAL A 125 13.46 -11.73 6.21
CA VAL A 125 14.81 -11.15 6.09
C VAL A 125 15.68 -11.51 7.28
N SER A 126 15.14 -11.51 8.50
CA SER A 126 15.93 -11.84 9.71
C SER A 126 16.31 -13.32 9.82
N ALA A 127 15.58 -14.19 9.13
CA ALA A 127 15.78 -15.63 9.13
C ALA A 127 16.56 -16.14 7.89
N ALA A 128 16.89 -15.25 6.95
CA ALA A 128 17.64 -15.52 5.73
C ALA A 128 19.16 -15.36 5.96
#